data_AF-A0A7M3ZW26-F1
#
_entry.id   AF-A0A7M3ZW26-F1
#
_cell.length_a   1.000
_cell.length_b   1.000
_cell.length_c   1.000
_cell.angle_alpha   90.00
_cell.angle_beta   90.00
_cell.angle_gamma   90.00
#
_symmetry.space_group_name_H-M   'P 1'
#
loop_
_entity.id
_entity.type
_entity.pdbx_description
1 polymer ?
#
loop_
_entity_poly.entity_id
_entity_poly.type
_entity_poly.pdbx_seq_one_letter_code
_entity_poly.pdbx_strand_id
1 'polypeptide(L)' 'EAQFTHTPGLKVVYCSNPRNAKGLLTSAIECNDPVIFFEPKRCYRGPFYGDPHNVPTWNNHPDG' A
#
# COMPACT_ATOMS: atom_id res chain seq x y z
N GLU A 1 -5.62 -9.84 -6.84
CA GLU A 1 -4.18 -9.61 -7.12
C GLU A 1 -3.70 -10.42 -8.32
N ALA A 2 -3.86 -11.75 -8.32
CA ALA A 2 -3.39 -12.64 -9.40
C ALA A 2 -3.88 -12.30 -10.83
N GLN A 3 -5.09 -11.74 -10.94
CA GLN A 3 -5.70 -11.43 -12.24
C GLN A 3 -5.01 -10.26 -12.95
N PHE A 4 -4.44 -9.30 -12.21
CA PHE A 4 -3.76 -8.13 -12.76
C PHE A 4 -2.26 -8.35 -12.93
N THR A 5 -1.66 -9.24 -12.13
CA THR A 5 -0.26 -9.63 -12.27
C THR A 5 -0.02 -10.55 -13.47
N HIS A 6 -1.06 -11.19 -14.00
CA HIS A 6 -0.96 -12.05 -15.18
C HIS A 6 -1.06 -11.28 -16.50
N THR A 7 -1.48 -10.00 -16.49
CA THR A 7 -1.54 -9.17 -17.70
C THR A 7 -0.17 -8.51 -17.95
N PRO A 8 0.56 -8.89 -19.02
CA PRO A 8 1.84 -8.27 -19.34
C PRO A 8 1.64 -6.78 -19.65
N GLY A 9 2.56 -5.94 -19.20
CA GLY A 9 2.52 -4.48 -19.42
C GLY A 9 1.81 -3.68 -18.33
N LEU A 10 1.17 -4.34 -17.36
CA LEU A 10 0.66 -3.68 -16.15
C LEU A 10 1.66 -3.83 -15.00
N LYS A 11 1.98 -2.72 -14.34
CA LYS A 11 2.75 -2.75 -13.08
C LYS A 11 1.77 -2.75 -11.92
N VAL A 12 1.95 -3.69 -10.99
CA VAL A 12 1.10 -3.80 -9.80
C VAL A 12 1.95 -3.55 -8.57
N VAL A 13 1.53 -2.61 -7.73
CA VAL A 13 2.23 -2.26 -6.49
C VAL A 13 1.29 -2.31 -5.29
N TYR A 14 1.83 -2.73 -4.15
CA TYR A 14 1.10 -2.89 -2.90
C TYR A 14 1.85 -2.20 -1.76
N CYS A 15 1.13 -1.45 -0.93
CA CYS A 15 1.71 -0.70 0.18
C CYS A 15 1.22 -1.21 1.53
N SER A 16 2.13 -1.41 2.48
CA SER A 16 1.82 -1.92 3.82
C SER A 16 2.00 -0.90 4.95
N ASN A 17 2.73 0.18 4.71
CA ASN A 17 3.00 1.23 5.68
C ASN A 17 2.91 2.64 5.04
N PRO A 18 2.70 3.71 5.83
CA PRO A 18 2.54 5.07 5.31
C PRO A 18 3.76 5.57 4.54
N ARG A 19 4.97 5.23 5.00
CA ARG A 19 6.23 5.61 4.36
C ARG A 19 6.35 5.07 2.93
N ASN A 20 6.10 3.77 2.76
CA ASN A 20 6.12 3.11 1.45
C ASN A 20 4.95 3.60 0.60
N ALA A 21 3.78 3.84 1.18
CA ALA A 21 2.64 4.39 0.44
C ALA A 21 3.01 5.74 -0.22
N LYS A 22 3.63 6.65 0.52
CA LYS A 22 4.08 7.94 -0.04
C LYS A 22 5.12 7.76 -1.14
N GLY A 23 6.15 6.94 -0.90
CA GLY A 23 7.23 6.70 -1.86
C GLY A 23 6.72 6.04 -3.15
N LEU A 24 6.01 4.93 -3.00
CA LEU A 24 5.49 4.14 -4.13
C LEU A 24 4.43 4.90 -4.92
N LEU A 25 3.58 5.71 -4.27
CA LEU A 25 2.60 6.53 -4.99
C LEU A 25 3.29 7.60 -5.84
N THR A 26 4.33 8.24 -5.29
CA THR A 26 5.13 9.23 -6.05
C THR A 26 5.79 8.57 -7.26
N SER A 27 6.45 7.43 -7.05
CA SER A 27 7.08 6.67 -8.15
C SER A 27 6.07 6.12 -9.16
N ALA A 28 4.85 5.78 -8.73
CA ALA A 28 3.78 5.34 -9.63
C ALA A 28 3.29 6.48 -10.53
N ILE A 29 3.17 7.70 -9.99
CA ILE A 29 2.78 8.91 -10.76
C ILE A 29 3.87 9.29 -11.77
N GLU A 30 5.14 9.14 -11.40
CA GLU A 30 6.29 9.44 -12.26
C GLU A 30 6.53 8.36 -13.34
N CYS A 31 5.84 7.23 -13.27
CA CYS A 31 6.03 6.13 -14.22
C CYS A 31 5.23 6.38 -15.52
N ASN A 32 5.88 6.17 -16.67
CA ASN A 32 5.25 6.28 -17.99
C ASN A 32 4.34 5.08 -18.35
N ASP A 33 4.34 4.02 -17.54
CA ASP A 33 3.54 2.81 -17.77
C ASP A 33 2.32 2.77 -16.84
N PRO A 34 1.22 2.09 -17.21
CA PRO A 34 0.05 1.96 -16.34
C PRO A 34 0.38 1.18 -15.06
N VAL A 35 0.19 1.85 -13.91
CA VAL A 35 0.40 1.28 -12.58
C VAL A 35 -0.93 1.11 -11.85
N ILE A 36 -1.18 -0.11 -11.35
CA ILE A 36 -2.29 -0.41 -10.43
C ILE A 36 -1.74 -0.37 -9.01
N PHE A 37 -2.28 0.56 -8.21
CA PHE A 37 -1.87 0.80 -6.84
C PHE A 37 -2.90 0.24 -5.85
N PHE A 38 -2.52 -0.75 -5.05
CA PHE A 38 -3.39 -1.35 -4.04
C PHE A 38 -3.15 -0.73 -2.66
N GLU A 39 -4.17 -0.05 -2.15
CA GLU A 39 -4.18 0.54 -0.80
C GLU A 39 -5.06 -0.29 0.16
N PRO A 40 -4.46 -0.95 1.16
CA PRO A 40 -5.24 -1.62 2.18
C PRO A 40 -5.94 -0.59 3.08
N LYS A 41 -7.23 -0.34 2.83
CA LYS A 41 -8.07 0.59 3.60
C LYS A 41 -8.00 0.36 5.12
N ARG A 42 -7.83 -0.90 5.56
CA ARG A 42 -7.69 -1.24 6.98
C ARG A 42 -6.46 -0.61 7.62
N CYS A 43 -5.38 -0.44 6.86
CA CYS A 43 -4.10 0.06 7.35
C CYS A 43 -4.00 1.59 7.31
N TYR A 44 -5.03 2.33 6.89
CA TYR A 44 -4.95 3.80 6.86
C TYR A 44 -4.81 4.44 8.24
N ARG A 45 -5.47 3.87 9.26
CA ARG A 45 -5.50 4.45 10.61
C ARG A 45 -4.41 3.89 11.54
N GLY A 46 -3.82 2.76 11.17
CA GLY A 46 -2.80 2.10 11.96
C GLY A 46 -2.38 0.74 11.41
N PRO A 47 -1.31 0.15 11.95
CA PRO A 47 -0.89 -1.21 11.61
C PRO A 47 -1.96 -2.22 12.03
N PHE A 48 -2.07 -3.31 11.30
CA PHE A 48 -3.02 -4.38 11.60
C PHE A 48 -2.30 -5.68 11.92
N TYR A 49 -2.49 -6.19 13.14
CA TYR A 49 -1.85 -7.41 13.63
C TYR A 49 -2.82 -8.60 13.73
N GLY A 50 -4.00 -8.52 13.10
CA GLY A 50 -4.98 -9.61 13.08
C GLY A 50 -6.15 -9.49 14.07
N ASP A 51 -6.10 -8.54 15.01
CA ASP A 51 -7.21 -8.25 15.94
C ASP A 51 -8.08 -7.09 15.41
N PRO A 52 -9.38 -7.32 15.13
CA PRO A 52 -10.29 -6.26 14.70
C PRO A 52 -10.53 -5.15 15.73
N HIS A 53 -10.46 -5.48 17.02
CA HIS A 53 -10.78 -4.57 18.13
C HIS A 53 -9.59 -3.74 18.59
N ASN A 54 -8.38 -4.22 18.32
CA ASN A 54 -7.17 -3.45 18.54
C ASN A 54 -6.85 -2.57 17.32
N VAL A 55 -7.03 -1.26 17.49
CA VAL A 55 -6.76 -0.24 16.45
C VAL A 55 -5.59 0.65 16.90
N PRO A 56 -4.35 0.16 16.84
CA PRO A 56 -3.18 1.00 17.11
C PRO A 56 -3.12 2.15 16.09
N THR A 57 -2.35 3.19 16.38
CA THR A 57 -2.17 4.33 15.46
C THR A 57 -0.73 4.37 14.95
N TRP A 58 -0.52 4.97 13.78
CA TRP A 58 0.82 5.13 13.20
C TRP A 58 1.71 6.13 13.96
N ASN A 59 1.14 6.99 14.81
CA ASN A 59 1.86 8.07 15.50
C ASN A 59 3.09 7.61 16.29
N ASN A 60 3.06 6.39 16.85
CA ASN A 60 4.15 5.83 17.65
C ASN A 60 4.77 4.58 17.00
N HIS A 61 4.44 4.30 15.72
CA HIS A 61 4.94 3.12 15.03
C HIS A 61 6.23 3.47 14.27
N PRO A 62 7.29 2.64 14.35
CA PRO A 62 8.58 2.95 13.70
C PRO A 62 8.48 3.11 12.18
N ASP A 63 7.50 2.46 11.56
CA ASP A 63 7.23 2.52 10.11
C ASP A 63 6.13 3.53 9.72
N GLY A 64 5.63 4.32 10.68
CA GLY A 64 4.60 5.35 10.50
C GLY A 64 5.07 6.57 9.74
#